data_AF-A0A918AL58-F1
#
_entry.id   AF-A0A918AL58-F1
#
_cell.length_a   1.000
_cell.length_b   1.000
_cell.length_c   1.000
_cell.angle_alpha   90.00
_cell.angle_beta   90.00
_cell.angle_gamma   90.00
#
_symmetry.space_group_name_H-M   'P 1'
#
loop_
_entity.id
_entity.type
_entity.pdbx_description
1 polymer ?
#
loop_
_entity_poly.entity_id
_entity_poly.type
_entity_poly.pdbx_seq_one_letter_code
_entity_poly.pdbx_strand_id
1 'polypeptide(L)'
;MSSALRFPQAGKHNRVVIRPLPTRPRAVLLGCLLVAGLLVPGVAASAAQAQPREGRPPYSLLHMNVCSSGYAGCYPRTEYPAIVDEVVERIRANDVNAVTLNEACSGDVAAVAARTGYHFRFATVVYRGAPLACKSPEGRGVFGNAVLVKEAIRASEDAPFSVFNGVEQRRWLCVTTARGVDVCTTHLSTGGEAPGSANSVQCAELTALLASRVRPTVFAGDVNRRTSCAPPDHWTLTDAEATQAPGIQHAYGDLAAPRLEIEPTTHTDHDALVVRAGLRR
;
A
#
# COMPACT_ATOMS: atom_id res chain seq x y z
N MET A 1 51.16 26.75 18.30
CA MET A 1 50.20 27.86 18.10
C MET A 1 48.82 27.25 17.98
N SER A 2 48.07 27.26 19.09
CA SER A 2 46.72 26.70 19.23
C SER A 2 45.68 27.55 18.51
N SER A 3 44.73 26.91 17.83
CA SER A 3 43.46 27.55 17.47
C SER A 3 42.31 26.78 18.08
N ALA A 4 41.45 27.55 18.76
CA ALA A 4 40.47 27.12 19.73
C ALA A 4 39.15 26.67 19.09
N LEU A 5 38.61 25.58 19.65
CA LEU A 5 37.24 25.10 19.47
C LEU A 5 36.25 26.07 20.17
N ARG A 6 35.18 26.45 19.47
CA ARG A 6 33.99 27.10 20.06
C ARG A 6 32.82 26.12 20.04
N PHE A 7 32.28 25.85 21.23
CA PHE A 7 31.01 25.17 21.44
C PHE A 7 29.83 26.16 21.33
N PRO A 8 28.68 25.77 20.78
CA PRO A 8 27.44 26.54 20.91
C PRO A 8 26.72 26.23 22.23
N GLN A 9 26.17 27.30 22.83
CA GLN A 9 25.43 27.31 24.09
C GLN A 9 24.05 26.67 23.98
N ALA A 10 23.67 25.95 25.04
CA ALA A 10 22.34 25.44 25.30
C ALA A 10 21.34 26.58 25.60
N GLY A 11 20.17 26.54 24.95
CA GLY A 11 19.12 27.54 25.08
C GLY A 11 17.74 26.93 25.36
N LYS A 12 17.34 27.05 26.64
CA LYS A 12 15.98 27.29 27.16
C LYS A 12 14.90 26.20 26.96
N HIS A 13 14.64 25.51 28.07
CA HIS A 13 13.43 24.76 28.36
C HIS A 13 12.17 25.66 28.32
N ASN A 14 11.21 25.32 27.45
CA ASN A 14 9.84 25.81 27.56
C ASN A 14 9.07 24.94 28.55
N ARG A 15 8.65 25.54 29.67
CA ARG A 15 7.68 24.96 30.60
C ARG A 15 6.30 24.93 29.94
N VAL A 16 5.77 23.74 29.70
CA VAL A 16 4.37 23.54 29.33
C VAL A 16 3.50 23.74 30.56
N VAL A 17 2.67 24.78 30.55
CA VAL A 17 1.63 25.02 31.55
C VAL A 17 0.42 24.16 31.18
N ILE A 18 0.20 23.07 31.93
CA ILE A 18 -1.01 22.25 31.81
C ILE A 18 -2.17 23.01 32.48
N ARG A 19 -3.15 23.44 31.68
CA ARG A 19 -4.44 23.93 32.19
C ARG A 19 -5.40 22.75 32.34
N PRO A 20 -6.07 22.57 33.50
CA PRO A 20 -7.09 21.54 33.64
C PRO A 20 -8.35 21.93 32.85
N LEU A 21 -8.88 20.97 32.08
CA LEU A 21 -10.17 21.10 31.40
C LEU A 21 -11.32 20.94 32.42
N PRO A 22 -12.36 21.80 32.36
CA PRO A 22 -13.52 21.69 33.23
C PRO A 22 -14.40 20.51 32.81
N THR A 23 -14.72 19.66 33.78
CA THR A 23 -15.75 18.64 33.72
C THR A 23 -17.12 19.28 33.52
N ARG A 24 -17.86 18.85 32.49
CA ARG A 24 -19.28 19.18 32.34
C ARG A 24 -20.15 17.94 32.53
N PRO A 25 -21.29 18.07 33.22
CA PRO A 25 -22.12 16.97 33.68
C PRO A 25 -22.96 16.33 32.57
N ARG A 26 -23.29 15.07 32.81
CA ARG A 26 -24.26 14.24 32.09
C ARG A 26 -25.65 14.86 32.18
N ALA A 27 -26.33 14.98 31.04
CA ALA A 27 -27.79 15.14 30.99
C ALA A 27 -28.38 13.88 30.35
N VAL A 28 -29.04 13.07 31.19
CA VAL A 28 -29.93 11.98 30.81
C VAL A 28 -31.27 12.62 30.48
N LEU A 29 -31.81 12.36 29.29
CA LEU A 29 -33.23 12.59 29.00
C LEU A 29 -33.85 11.28 28.53
N LEU A 30 -34.56 10.66 29.47
CA LEU A 30 -35.51 9.59 29.30
C LEU A 30 -36.78 10.20 28.66
N GLY A 31 -37.21 9.67 27.52
CA GLY A 31 -38.44 10.10 26.84
C GLY A 31 -39.24 8.90 26.36
N CYS A 32 -40.02 8.31 27.26
CA CYS A 32 -41.05 7.33 26.94
C CYS A 32 -42.23 8.03 26.24
N LEU A 33 -42.56 7.60 25.02
CA LEU A 33 -43.88 7.82 24.44
C LEU A 33 -44.43 6.50 23.93
N LEU A 34 -45.33 5.93 24.74
CA LEU A 34 -46.24 4.85 24.40
C LEU A 34 -47.32 5.40 23.46
N VAL A 35 -47.39 4.89 22.25
CA VAL A 35 -48.59 5.04 21.39
C VAL A 35 -49.11 3.64 21.13
N ALA A 36 -50.24 3.32 21.77
CA ALA A 36 -51.07 2.17 21.48
C ALA A 36 -51.91 2.47 20.23
N GLY A 37 -51.84 1.60 19.22
CA GLY A 37 -52.58 1.76 17.97
C GLY A 37 -52.91 0.43 17.30
N LEU A 38 -54.18 0.03 17.45
CA LEU A 38 -55.04 -0.71 16.53
C LEU A 38 -54.50 -1.98 15.85
N LEU A 39 -55.01 -3.13 16.32
CA LEU A 39 -54.95 -4.43 15.66
C LEU A 39 -55.89 -4.47 14.45
N VAL A 40 -55.33 -4.57 13.25
CA VAL A 40 -56.03 -4.97 12.02
C VAL A 40 -55.43 -6.30 11.57
N PRO A 41 -56.22 -7.37 11.34
CA PRO A 41 -55.72 -8.63 10.79
C PRO A 41 -55.50 -8.45 9.28
N GLY A 42 -54.37 -7.86 8.91
CA GLY A 42 -53.88 -7.83 7.53
C GLY A 42 -53.21 -9.16 7.21
N VAL A 43 -53.72 -9.85 6.19
CA VAL A 43 -53.10 -11.06 5.61
C VAL A 43 -51.73 -10.66 5.06
N ALA A 44 -50.69 -10.87 5.87
CA ALA A 44 -49.32 -10.61 5.46
C ALA A 44 -48.91 -11.68 4.44
N ALA A 45 -49.02 -11.34 3.17
CA ALA A 45 -48.23 -12.01 2.15
C ALA A 45 -46.76 -11.82 2.55
N SER A 46 -46.15 -12.88 3.07
CA SER A 46 -44.71 -12.96 3.28
C SER A 46 -44.03 -12.81 1.93
N ALA A 47 -43.80 -11.57 1.51
CA ALA A 47 -42.77 -11.25 0.55
C ALA A 47 -41.49 -11.77 1.19
N ALA A 48 -41.02 -12.91 0.71
CA ALA A 48 -39.68 -13.39 0.99
C ALA A 48 -38.73 -12.27 0.56
N GLN A 49 -38.33 -11.43 1.52
CA GLN A 49 -37.22 -10.52 1.36
C GLN A 49 -36.06 -11.43 1.02
N ALA A 50 -35.68 -11.45 -0.26
CA ALA A 50 -34.47 -12.11 -0.70
C ALA A 50 -33.35 -11.50 0.15
N GLN A 51 -32.88 -12.26 1.14
CA GLN A 51 -31.72 -11.85 1.90
C GLN A 51 -30.63 -11.54 0.88
N PRO A 52 -29.95 -10.38 0.96
CA PRO A 52 -28.83 -10.11 0.10
C PRO A 52 -27.93 -11.33 0.20
N ARG A 53 -27.74 -12.06 -0.90
CA ARG A 53 -26.73 -13.13 -0.94
C ARG A 53 -25.46 -12.45 -0.45
N GLU A 54 -24.99 -12.83 0.74
CA GLU A 54 -23.75 -12.30 1.28
C GLU A 54 -22.72 -12.43 0.17
N GLY A 55 -22.33 -11.28 -0.40
CA GLY A 55 -21.35 -11.24 -1.46
C GLY A 55 -20.11 -11.92 -0.93
N ARG A 56 -19.40 -12.66 -1.79
CA ARG A 56 -18.05 -13.12 -1.41
C ARG A 56 -17.29 -11.91 -0.85
N PRO A 57 -16.54 -12.07 0.27
CA PRO A 57 -15.79 -10.96 0.82
C PRO A 57 -14.91 -10.34 -0.27
N PRO A 58 -14.78 -9.01 -0.31
CA PRO A 58 -13.98 -8.34 -1.32
C PRO A 58 -12.55 -8.87 -1.29
N TYR A 59 -11.90 -8.90 -2.45
CA TYR A 59 -10.47 -9.07 -2.54
C TYR A 59 -9.80 -7.78 -2.09
N SER A 60 -8.99 -7.87 -1.04
CA SER A 60 -8.33 -6.73 -0.41
C SER A 60 -6.83 -6.74 -0.62
N LEU A 61 -6.26 -5.56 -0.86
CA LEU A 61 -4.83 -5.36 -1.10
C LEU A 61 -4.31 -4.19 -0.26
N LEU A 62 -3.16 -4.38 0.39
CA LEU A 62 -2.37 -3.31 1.02
C LEU A 62 -1.19 -2.97 0.11
N HIS A 63 -0.88 -1.69 -0.06
CA HIS A 63 0.32 -1.21 -0.72
C HIS A 63 1.10 -0.25 0.18
N MET A 64 2.42 -0.40 0.19
CA MET A 64 3.34 0.53 0.83
C MET A 64 4.64 0.62 0.01
N ASN A 65 5.06 1.84 -0.37
CA ASN A 65 6.48 2.11 -0.55
C ASN A 65 7.12 2.27 0.85
N VAL A 66 8.04 1.38 1.21
CA VAL A 66 8.60 1.32 2.58
C VAL A 66 9.93 2.07 2.73
N CYS A 67 10.49 2.59 1.64
CA CYS A 67 11.72 3.38 1.65
C CYS A 67 12.89 2.76 2.44
N SER A 68 13.00 1.43 2.45
CA SER A 68 13.69 0.72 3.53
C SER A 68 15.10 0.23 3.18
N SER A 69 15.65 0.61 2.02
CA SER A 69 16.94 0.13 1.52
C SER A 69 18.15 0.44 2.41
N GLY A 70 18.04 1.45 3.28
CA GLY A 70 19.14 1.97 4.09
C GLY A 70 20.10 2.87 3.32
N TYR A 71 19.82 3.19 2.05
CA TYR A 71 20.54 4.23 1.32
C TYR A 71 20.00 5.62 1.69
N ALA A 72 20.92 6.55 1.95
CA ALA A 72 20.58 7.92 2.32
C ALA A 72 19.78 8.59 1.19
N GLY A 73 18.58 9.05 1.51
CA GLY A 73 17.77 9.84 0.58
C GLY A 73 16.30 9.44 0.46
N CYS A 74 15.89 8.24 0.91
CA CYS A 74 14.49 7.83 0.81
C CYS A 74 13.63 8.56 1.84
N TYR A 75 13.87 8.32 3.14
CA TYR A 75 13.20 9.06 4.20
C TYR A 75 14.06 9.18 5.45
N PRO A 76 14.38 10.41 5.92
CA PRO A 76 15.23 10.61 7.09
C PRO A 76 14.67 10.04 8.41
N ARG A 77 13.36 9.78 8.48
CA ARG A 77 12.69 9.21 9.67
C ARG A 77 12.39 7.71 9.53
N THR A 78 12.90 7.04 8.49
CA THR A 78 12.83 5.58 8.45
C THR A 78 13.64 5.01 9.59
N GLU A 79 12.96 4.30 10.48
CA GLU A 79 13.54 3.69 11.66
C GLU A 79 13.47 2.16 11.53
N TYR A 80 14.64 1.53 11.67
CA TYR A 80 14.74 0.07 11.66
C TYR A 80 14.94 -0.45 13.10
N PRO A 81 14.20 -1.49 13.54
CA PRO A 81 13.28 -2.34 12.77
C PRO A 81 11.83 -1.83 12.70
N ALA A 82 11.51 -0.64 13.23
CA ALA A 82 10.12 -0.17 13.37
C ALA A 82 9.30 -0.13 12.07
N ILE A 83 9.91 0.17 10.91
CA ILE A 83 9.23 0.07 9.60
C ILE A 83 8.73 -1.35 9.29
N VAL A 84 9.47 -2.39 9.69
CA VAL A 84 9.04 -3.78 9.51
C VAL A 84 7.87 -4.11 10.44
N ASP A 85 7.89 -3.57 11.65
CA ASP A 85 6.80 -3.71 12.61
C ASP A 85 5.52 -3.02 12.11
N GLU A 86 5.63 -1.80 11.60
CA GLU A 86 4.50 -1.05 11.04
C GLU A 86 3.85 -1.82 9.87
N VAL A 87 4.64 -2.38 8.95
CA VAL A 87 4.08 -3.22 7.86
C VAL A 87 3.30 -4.41 8.42
N VAL A 88 3.82 -5.12 9.43
CA VAL A 88 3.14 -6.27 10.04
C VAL A 88 1.85 -5.84 10.76
N GLU A 89 1.87 -4.72 11.46
CA GLU A 89 0.71 -4.16 12.13
C GLU A 89 -0.40 -3.78 11.13
N ARG A 90 -0.05 -3.13 10.02
CA ARG A 90 -1.00 -2.75 8.96
C ARG A 90 -1.64 -3.97 8.32
N ILE A 91 -0.85 -5.01 8.04
CA ILE A 91 -1.36 -6.27 7.50
C ILE A 91 -2.39 -6.90 8.46
N ARG A 92 -2.06 -6.95 9.75
CA ARG A 92 -2.94 -7.55 10.77
C ARG A 92 -4.19 -6.72 11.02
N ALA A 93 -4.06 -5.39 11.05
CA ALA A 93 -5.18 -4.47 11.28
C ALA A 93 -6.19 -4.52 10.13
N ASN A 94 -5.72 -4.64 8.89
CA ASN A 94 -6.59 -4.63 7.71
C ASN A 94 -7.08 -5.99 7.23
N ASP A 95 -6.44 -7.08 7.71
CA ASP A 95 -6.74 -8.46 7.32
C ASP A 95 -6.74 -8.69 5.79
N VAL A 96 -5.84 -8.03 5.06
CA VAL A 96 -5.87 -8.01 3.57
C VAL A 96 -5.60 -9.36 2.91
N ASN A 97 -6.07 -9.61 1.69
CA ASN A 97 -5.72 -10.84 0.95
C ASN A 97 -4.30 -10.79 0.37
N ALA A 98 -3.85 -9.60 -0.03
CA ALA A 98 -2.58 -9.37 -0.69
C ALA A 98 -1.88 -8.11 -0.14
N VAL A 99 -0.56 -8.09 -0.27
CA VAL A 99 0.30 -6.96 0.07
C VAL A 99 1.28 -6.76 -1.06
N THR A 100 1.53 -5.51 -1.42
CA THR A 100 2.58 -5.12 -2.35
C THR A 100 3.51 -4.14 -1.68
N LEU A 101 4.81 -4.37 -1.78
CA LEU A 101 5.81 -3.51 -1.17
C LEU A 101 6.78 -3.03 -2.24
N ASN A 102 6.99 -1.72 -2.32
CA ASN A 102 8.10 -1.14 -3.08
C ASN A 102 9.21 -0.71 -2.15
N GLU A 103 10.42 -0.64 -2.70
CA GLU A 103 11.64 -0.23 -1.98
C GLU A 103 11.94 -1.07 -0.72
N ALA A 104 11.57 -2.35 -0.78
CA ALA A 104 11.71 -3.27 0.32
C ALA A 104 13.04 -4.04 0.23
N CYS A 105 13.46 -4.56 1.38
CA CYS A 105 14.58 -5.48 1.48
C CYS A 105 14.07 -6.93 1.56
N SER A 106 14.68 -7.84 0.79
CA SER A 106 14.19 -9.22 0.68
C SER A 106 14.17 -9.99 2.01
N GLY A 107 15.14 -9.71 2.90
CA GLY A 107 15.16 -10.28 4.26
C GLY A 107 14.03 -9.76 5.14
N ASP A 108 13.70 -8.48 5.04
CA ASP A 108 12.57 -7.89 5.78
C ASP A 108 11.24 -8.44 5.27
N VAL A 109 11.09 -8.59 3.95
CA VAL A 109 9.91 -9.21 3.34
C VAL A 109 9.72 -10.64 3.84
N ALA A 110 10.81 -11.41 3.94
CA ALA A 110 10.77 -12.76 4.50
C ALA A 110 10.37 -12.74 5.99
N ALA A 111 10.86 -11.76 6.77
CA ALA A 111 10.47 -11.58 8.16
C ALA A 111 8.98 -11.20 8.32
N VAL A 112 8.47 -10.29 7.49
CA VAL A 112 7.04 -9.94 7.43
C VAL A 112 6.22 -11.17 7.11
N ALA A 113 6.56 -11.92 6.06
CA ALA A 113 5.88 -13.13 5.64
C ALA A 113 5.83 -14.19 6.77
N ALA A 114 6.94 -14.41 7.48
CA ALA A 114 6.99 -15.33 8.61
C ALA A 114 6.08 -14.89 9.77
N ARG A 115 5.98 -13.58 10.04
CA ARG A 115 5.17 -13.01 11.14
C ARG A 115 3.68 -12.93 10.83
N THR A 116 3.29 -12.95 9.56
CA THR A 116 1.89 -12.84 9.11
C THR A 116 1.34 -14.15 8.54
N GLY A 117 2.21 -15.12 8.23
CA GLY A 117 1.83 -16.37 7.59
C GLY A 117 1.58 -16.26 6.08
N TYR A 118 2.03 -15.17 5.45
CA TYR A 118 1.82 -14.95 4.01
C TYR A 118 2.88 -15.69 3.19
N HIS A 119 2.49 -16.12 1.99
CA HIS A 119 3.44 -16.51 0.95
C HIS A 119 3.96 -15.27 0.24
N PHE A 120 5.20 -15.30 -0.27
CA PHE A 120 5.74 -14.15 -0.99
C PHE A 120 6.55 -14.51 -2.24
N ARG A 121 6.70 -13.51 -3.11
CA ARG A 121 7.69 -13.42 -4.19
C ARG A 121 8.36 -12.07 -4.14
N PHE A 122 9.58 -12.01 -4.63
CA PHE A 122 10.42 -10.83 -4.59
C PHE A 122 11.11 -10.65 -5.94
N ALA A 123 11.09 -9.44 -6.48
CA ALA A 123 11.79 -9.06 -7.69
C ALA A 123 12.93 -8.11 -7.32
N THR A 124 14.16 -8.59 -7.47
CA THR A 124 15.38 -7.85 -7.16
C THR A 124 15.65 -6.76 -8.19
N VAL A 125 15.81 -5.53 -7.71
CA VAL A 125 16.22 -4.40 -8.55
C VAL A 125 17.72 -4.46 -8.82
N VAL A 126 18.10 -4.14 -10.07
CA VAL A 126 19.50 -4.05 -10.49
C VAL A 126 19.92 -2.58 -10.46
N TYR A 127 20.93 -2.26 -9.66
CA TYR A 127 21.49 -0.93 -9.49
C TYR A 127 22.94 -0.91 -9.99
N ARG A 128 23.27 -0.04 -10.94
CA ARG A 128 24.59 0.01 -11.61
C ARG A 128 25.07 -1.35 -12.13
N GLY A 129 24.14 -2.14 -12.67
CA GLY A 129 24.44 -3.45 -13.28
C GLY A 129 24.56 -4.62 -12.30
N ALA A 130 24.33 -4.43 -10.99
CA ALA A 130 24.33 -5.51 -10.00
C ALA A 130 23.13 -5.42 -9.04
N PRO A 131 22.71 -6.52 -8.40
CA PRO A 131 21.77 -6.48 -7.29
C PRO A 131 22.23 -5.51 -6.18
N LEU A 132 21.33 -4.65 -5.72
CA LEU A 132 21.63 -3.71 -4.65
C LEU A 132 21.42 -4.38 -3.28
N ALA A 133 22.47 -4.52 -2.49
CA ALA A 133 22.35 -5.03 -1.12
C ALA A 133 21.71 -3.98 -0.21
N CYS A 134 20.74 -4.40 0.62
CA CYS A 134 20.22 -3.54 1.67
C CYS A 134 21.23 -3.36 2.80
N LYS A 135 21.23 -2.18 3.41
CA LYS A 135 22.16 -1.81 4.49
C LYS A 135 21.45 -1.12 5.66
N SER A 136 22.24 -0.78 6.68
CA SER A 136 21.79 -0.04 7.88
C SER A 136 20.56 -0.66 8.57
N PRO A 137 20.67 -1.87 9.16
CA PRO A 137 21.85 -2.73 9.25
C PRO A 137 22.11 -3.61 8.00
N GLU A 138 23.32 -4.17 7.90
CA GLU A 138 23.65 -5.18 6.89
C GLU A 138 22.90 -6.50 7.14
N GLY A 139 22.88 -7.39 6.13
CA GLY A 139 22.25 -8.72 6.25
C GLY A 139 20.75 -8.75 5.96
N ARG A 140 20.14 -7.62 5.58
CA ARG A 140 18.71 -7.50 5.23
C ARG A 140 18.36 -7.99 3.82
N GLY A 141 19.33 -8.58 3.11
CA GLY A 141 19.14 -9.10 1.75
C GLY A 141 19.34 -8.04 0.68
N VAL A 142 18.52 -8.09 -0.39
CA VAL A 142 18.63 -7.21 -1.56
C VAL A 142 17.39 -6.34 -1.73
N PHE A 143 17.57 -5.20 -2.37
CA PHE A 143 16.54 -4.20 -2.62
C PHE A 143 15.62 -4.57 -3.79
N GLY A 144 14.34 -4.24 -3.69
CA GLY A 144 13.40 -4.45 -4.77
C GLY A 144 11.92 -4.37 -4.37
N ASN A 145 11.12 -5.09 -5.14
CA ASN A 145 9.66 -5.11 -5.02
C ASN A 145 9.19 -6.48 -4.53
N ALA A 146 8.11 -6.51 -3.75
CA ALA A 146 7.54 -7.74 -3.22
C ALA A 146 6.04 -7.81 -3.40
N VAL A 147 5.55 -9.03 -3.60
CA VAL A 147 4.14 -9.37 -3.45
C VAL A 147 4.03 -10.45 -2.39
N LEU A 148 3.19 -10.21 -1.38
CA LEU A 148 2.84 -11.16 -0.34
C LEU A 148 1.34 -11.47 -0.44
N VAL A 149 0.95 -12.73 -0.30
CA VAL A 149 -0.46 -13.15 -0.36
C VAL A 149 -0.77 -14.19 0.72
N LYS A 150 -1.99 -14.14 1.29
CA LYS A 150 -2.45 -15.14 2.27
C LYS A 150 -2.55 -16.54 1.67
N GLU A 151 -2.87 -16.62 0.39
CA GLU A 151 -3.11 -17.87 -0.33
C GLU A 151 -1.83 -18.38 -0.98
N ALA A 152 -1.76 -19.69 -1.26
CA ALA A 152 -0.64 -20.26 -1.99
C ALA A 152 -0.44 -19.57 -3.35
N ILE A 153 0.83 -19.29 -3.68
CA ILE A 153 1.24 -18.75 -4.98
C ILE A 153 1.35 -19.90 -5.97
N ARG A 154 0.59 -19.83 -7.08
CA ARG A 154 0.56 -20.86 -8.13
C ARG A 154 1.56 -20.59 -9.25
N ALA A 155 1.75 -19.32 -9.59
CA ALA A 155 2.70 -18.87 -10.59
C ALA A 155 3.23 -17.49 -10.19
N SER A 156 4.39 -17.13 -10.72
CA SER A 156 4.98 -15.81 -10.56
C SER A 156 5.82 -15.44 -11.77
N GLU A 157 5.82 -14.17 -12.11
CA GLU A 157 6.50 -13.59 -13.26
C GLU A 157 7.07 -12.23 -12.86
N ASP A 158 8.30 -11.93 -13.28
CA ASP A 158 8.91 -10.61 -13.12
C ASP A 158 9.82 -10.30 -14.32
N ALA A 159 9.91 -9.03 -14.69
CA ALA A 159 10.82 -8.58 -15.73
C ALA A 159 11.25 -7.11 -15.51
N PRO A 160 12.40 -6.69 -16.06
CA PRO A 160 12.74 -5.28 -16.11
C PRO A 160 11.88 -4.56 -17.15
N PHE A 161 11.68 -3.26 -16.96
CA PHE A 161 11.24 -2.41 -18.06
C PHE A 161 12.34 -2.19 -19.09
N SER A 162 11.94 -1.83 -20.31
CA SER A 162 12.88 -1.62 -21.42
C SER A 162 13.80 -0.41 -21.23
N VAL A 163 13.34 0.59 -20.48
CA VAL A 163 14.10 1.81 -20.17
C VAL A 163 14.08 2.10 -18.67
N PHE A 164 15.09 2.83 -18.22
CA PHE A 164 15.16 3.39 -16.86
C PHE A 164 16.00 4.66 -16.87
N ASN A 165 15.79 5.52 -15.87
CA ASN A 165 16.59 6.72 -15.67
C ASN A 165 17.69 6.50 -14.63
N GLY A 166 18.84 7.12 -14.84
CA GLY A 166 19.97 7.01 -13.90
C GLY A 166 20.54 5.60 -13.85
N VAL A 167 20.57 5.02 -12.65
CA VAL A 167 21.35 3.80 -12.37
C VAL A 167 20.50 2.62 -11.89
N GLU A 168 19.20 2.82 -11.70
CA GLU A 168 18.30 1.81 -11.15
C GLU A 168 17.41 1.23 -12.24
N GLN A 169 17.58 -0.05 -12.55
CA GLN A 169 16.70 -0.78 -13.46
C GLN A 169 15.41 -1.19 -12.75
N ARG A 170 14.35 -0.44 -13.03
CA ARG A 170 13.00 -0.69 -12.52
C ARG A 170 12.42 -1.99 -13.08
N ARG A 171 11.59 -2.67 -12.28
CA ARG A 171 11.00 -3.97 -12.61
C ARG A 171 9.57 -4.08 -12.12
N TRP A 172 8.76 -4.90 -12.77
CA TRP A 172 7.45 -5.31 -12.29
C TRP A 172 7.49 -6.76 -11.78
N LEU A 173 6.55 -7.10 -10.90
CA LEU A 173 6.35 -8.44 -10.35
C LEU A 173 4.85 -8.73 -10.32
N CYS A 174 4.46 -9.92 -10.80
CA CYS A 174 3.10 -10.43 -10.70
C CYS A 174 3.11 -11.85 -10.11
N VAL A 175 2.09 -12.18 -9.32
CA VAL A 175 1.85 -13.53 -8.82
C VAL A 175 0.40 -13.94 -9.05
N THR A 176 0.18 -15.20 -9.43
CA THR A 176 -1.16 -15.78 -9.50
C THR A 176 -1.47 -16.52 -8.21
N THR A 177 -2.53 -16.16 -7.51
CA THR A 177 -2.93 -16.83 -6.26
C THR A 177 -3.69 -18.13 -6.51
N ALA A 178 -3.87 -18.96 -5.48
CA ALA A 178 -4.68 -20.17 -5.54
C ALA A 178 -6.16 -19.92 -5.90
N ARG A 179 -6.66 -18.70 -5.68
CA ARG A 179 -8.00 -18.26 -6.11
C ARG A 179 -8.06 -17.79 -7.56
N GLY A 180 -6.92 -17.77 -8.25
CA GLY A 180 -6.83 -17.36 -9.65
C GLY A 180 -6.91 -15.85 -9.86
N VAL A 181 -6.46 -15.06 -8.88
CA VAL A 181 -6.28 -13.60 -8.99
C VAL A 181 -4.81 -13.31 -9.27
N ASP A 182 -4.54 -12.43 -10.23
CA ASP A 182 -3.21 -11.90 -10.46
C ASP A 182 -3.00 -10.66 -9.58
N VAL A 183 -1.96 -10.70 -8.75
CA VAL A 183 -1.55 -9.57 -7.89
C VAL A 183 -0.22 -9.06 -8.40
N CYS A 184 -0.20 -7.80 -8.81
CA CYS A 184 0.97 -7.18 -9.43
C CYS A 184 1.46 -5.95 -8.66
N THR A 185 2.75 -5.65 -8.79
CA THR A 185 3.36 -4.41 -8.28
C THR A 185 4.51 -3.96 -9.17
N THR A 186 4.80 -2.67 -9.13
CA THR A 186 6.02 -2.11 -9.69
C THR A 186 6.37 -0.81 -8.99
N HIS A 187 7.61 -0.36 -9.19
CA HIS A 187 8.06 0.98 -8.81
C HIS A 187 8.64 1.65 -10.07
N LEU A 188 7.97 2.66 -10.61
CA LEU A 188 8.39 3.31 -11.85
C LEU A 188 9.52 4.33 -11.62
N SER A 189 10.21 4.68 -12.70
CA SER A 189 11.24 5.71 -12.73
C SER A 189 10.68 7.07 -12.32
N THR A 190 11.50 7.84 -11.61
CA THR A 190 11.24 9.25 -11.32
C THR A 190 11.54 10.11 -12.57
N GLY A 191 11.47 11.44 -12.44
CA GLY A 191 11.91 12.36 -13.51
C GLY A 191 10.81 12.83 -14.46
N GLY A 192 9.55 12.57 -14.12
CA GLY A 192 8.39 13.23 -14.71
C GLY A 192 7.72 12.48 -15.86
N GLU A 193 6.56 12.98 -16.26
CA GLU A 193 5.59 12.31 -17.14
C GLU A 193 5.64 12.78 -18.60
N ALA A 194 6.59 13.64 -18.95
CA ALA A 194 6.70 14.18 -20.31
C ALA A 194 6.88 13.04 -21.34
N PRO A 195 6.29 13.15 -22.55
CA PRO A 195 6.46 12.15 -23.59
C PRO A 195 7.94 11.85 -23.85
N GLY A 196 8.29 10.56 -23.88
CA GLY A 196 9.66 10.07 -24.08
C GLY A 196 10.51 9.99 -22.80
N SER A 197 9.99 10.44 -21.64
CA SER A 197 10.64 10.17 -20.36
C SER A 197 10.64 8.67 -20.06
N ALA A 198 11.60 8.20 -19.24
CA ALA A 198 11.63 6.81 -18.79
C ALA A 198 10.30 6.38 -18.14
N ASN A 199 9.72 7.23 -17.27
CA ASN A 199 8.42 6.97 -16.67
C ASN A 199 7.29 6.84 -17.71
N SER A 200 7.26 7.72 -18.73
CA SER A 200 6.21 7.67 -19.76
C SER A 200 6.25 6.37 -20.57
N VAL A 201 7.45 5.88 -20.91
CA VAL A 201 7.65 4.63 -21.63
C VAL A 201 7.30 3.43 -20.75
N GLN A 202 7.79 3.40 -19.50
CA GLN A 202 7.46 2.34 -18.55
C GLN A 202 5.96 2.29 -18.24
N CYS A 203 5.28 3.43 -18.20
CA CYS A 203 3.83 3.49 -18.01
C CYS A 203 3.09 2.82 -19.17
N ALA A 204 3.51 3.05 -20.42
CA ALA A 204 2.95 2.36 -21.58
C ALA A 204 3.21 0.84 -21.54
N GLU A 205 4.41 0.42 -21.10
CA GLU A 205 4.72 -1.00 -20.87
C GLU A 205 3.84 -1.60 -19.76
N LEU A 206 3.61 -0.87 -18.67
CA LEU A 206 2.72 -1.29 -17.58
C LEU A 206 1.27 -1.40 -18.07
N THR A 207 0.78 -0.46 -18.87
CA THR A 207 -0.55 -0.55 -19.50
C THR A 207 -0.67 -1.83 -20.33
N ALA A 208 0.33 -2.14 -21.17
CA ALA A 208 0.34 -3.34 -21.98
C ALA A 208 0.40 -4.62 -21.12
N LEU A 209 1.20 -4.63 -20.06
CA LEU A 209 1.29 -5.74 -19.11
C LEU A 209 -0.07 -6.04 -18.45
N LEU A 210 -0.76 -5.01 -17.96
CA LEU A 210 -2.06 -5.15 -17.31
C LEU A 210 -3.15 -5.58 -18.30
N ALA A 211 -3.17 -4.98 -19.50
CA ALA A 211 -4.10 -5.37 -20.56
C ALA A 211 -3.89 -6.82 -21.06
N SER A 212 -2.68 -7.37 -20.90
CA SER A 212 -2.38 -8.76 -21.28
C SER A 212 -2.86 -9.78 -20.25
N ARG A 213 -3.28 -9.36 -19.05
CA ARG A 213 -3.71 -10.30 -18.00
C ARG A 213 -5.08 -10.83 -18.34
N VAL A 214 -5.23 -12.16 -18.27
CA VAL A 214 -6.48 -12.87 -18.59
C VAL A 214 -7.26 -13.28 -17.35
N ARG A 215 -6.67 -13.08 -16.16
CA ARG A 215 -7.28 -13.35 -14.85
C ARG A 215 -7.69 -12.02 -14.21
N PRO A 216 -8.65 -12.04 -13.27
CA PRO A 216 -8.93 -10.88 -12.44
C PRO A 216 -7.63 -10.36 -11.83
N THR A 217 -7.36 -9.08 -12.04
CA THR A 217 -6.08 -8.47 -11.72
C THR A 217 -6.27 -7.32 -10.76
N VAL A 218 -5.44 -7.31 -9.71
CA VAL A 218 -5.26 -6.16 -8.83
C VAL A 218 -3.78 -5.79 -8.80
N PHE A 219 -3.50 -4.51 -8.98
CA PHE A 219 -2.18 -3.94 -8.98
C PHE A 219 -2.10 -2.83 -7.93
N ALA A 220 -0.96 -2.69 -7.26
CA ALA A 220 -0.60 -1.44 -6.62
C ALA A 220 0.91 -1.21 -6.57
N GLY A 221 1.31 0.05 -6.66
CA GLY A 221 2.71 0.45 -6.74
C GLY A 221 2.90 1.96 -6.68
N ASP A 222 4.09 2.38 -6.30
CA ASP A 222 4.60 3.73 -6.52
C ASP A 222 4.96 3.90 -8.00
N VAL A 223 4.09 4.59 -8.73
CA VAL A 223 4.27 4.82 -10.16
C VAL A 223 4.97 6.14 -10.46
N ASN A 224 5.41 6.88 -9.44
CA ASN A 224 6.16 8.14 -9.58
C ASN A 224 5.51 9.15 -10.54
N ARG A 225 4.18 9.14 -10.62
CA ARG A 225 3.41 9.94 -11.55
C ARG A 225 1.97 10.11 -11.07
N ARG A 226 1.31 11.18 -11.51
CA ARG A 226 -0.09 11.51 -11.19
C ARG A 226 -1.08 10.99 -12.23
N THR A 227 -0.67 10.92 -13.50
CA THR A 227 -1.56 10.40 -14.56
C THR A 227 -1.58 8.87 -14.51
N SER A 228 -2.74 8.26 -14.73
CA SER A 228 -2.90 6.81 -14.70
C SER A 228 -2.12 6.07 -15.80
N CYS A 229 -1.64 4.87 -15.47
CA CYS A 229 -1.18 3.85 -16.44
C CYS A 229 -2.20 2.73 -16.68
N ALA A 230 -3.38 2.80 -16.08
CA ALA A 230 -4.38 1.76 -16.21
C ALA A 230 -4.86 1.66 -17.67
N PRO A 231 -5.02 0.44 -18.22
CA PRO A 231 -5.74 0.26 -19.48
C PRO A 231 -7.23 0.64 -19.34
N PRO A 232 -7.96 0.87 -20.45
CA PRO A 232 -9.32 1.44 -20.42
C PRO A 232 -10.37 0.63 -19.64
N ASP A 233 -10.18 -0.68 -19.49
CA ASP A 233 -11.06 -1.60 -18.78
C ASP A 233 -10.72 -1.74 -17.28
N HIS A 234 -9.67 -1.07 -16.82
CA HIS A 234 -9.24 -1.03 -15.44
C HIS A 234 -9.65 0.27 -14.76
N TRP A 235 -10.04 0.17 -13.49
CA TRP A 235 -10.18 1.35 -12.65
C TRP A 235 -8.82 1.88 -12.21
N THR A 236 -8.80 3.15 -11.80
CA THR A 236 -7.64 3.79 -11.17
C THR A 236 -8.05 4.39 -9.83
N LEU A 237 -7.28 4.07 -8.80
CA LEU A 237 -7.35 4.70 -7.48
C LEU A 237 -5.96 5.25 -7.15
N THR A 238 -5.89 6.45 -6.56
CA THR A 238 -4.61 7.12 -6.28
C THR A 238 -4.58 7.66 -4.86
N ASP A 239 -3.37 7.80 -4.31
CA ASP A 239 -3.11 8.42 -3.02
C ASP A 239 -3.10 9.97 -3.09
N ALA A 240 -3.91 10.57 -3.97
CA ALA A 240 -3.92 12.02 -4.17
C ALA A 240 -4.26 12.84 -2.91
N GLU A 241 -4.96 12.21 -1.95
CA GLU A 241 -5.31 12.81 -0.65
C GLU A 241 -4.33 12.44 0.47
N ALA A 242 -3.23 11.73 0.17
CA ALA A 242 -2.21 11.41 1.16
C ALA A 242 -1.54 12.66 1.73
N THR A 243 -1.08 12.57 2.97
CA THR A 243 -0.29 13.64 3.58
C THR A 243 1.15 13.57 3.10
N GLN A 244 1.68 12.36 2.93
CA GLN A 244 3.06 12.13 2.52
C GLN A 244 3.12 11.65 1.07
N ALA A 245 3.94 12.33 0.26
CA ALA A 245 4.13 12.08 -1.17
C ALA A 245 2.82 11.86 -1.98
N PRO A 246 1.87 12.81 -1.97
CA PRO A 246 0.55 12.58 -2.56
C PRO A 246 0.54 12.43 -4.09
N GLY A 247 -0.28 11.48 -4.54
CA GLY A 247 -0.66 11.28 -5.93
C GLY A 247 0.38 10.57 -6.78
N ILE A 248 1.26 9.76 -6.18
CA ILE A 248 2.25 8.96 -6.90
C ILE A 248 2.13 7.46 -6.66
N GLN A 249 1.43 7.02 -5.61
CA GLN A 249 1.08 5.62 -5.45
C GLN A 249 -0.31 5.36 -6.01
N HIS A 250 -0.39 4.40 -6.92
CA HIS A 250 -1.61 4.05 -7.62
C HIS A 250 -1.98 2.60 -7.36
N ALA A 251 -3.28 2.33 -7.43
CA ALA A 251 -3.82 1.01 -7.58
C ALA A 251 -4.68 0.92 -8.85
N TYR A 252 -4.57 -0.21 -9.53
CA TYR A 252 -5.32 -0.53 -10.74
C TYR A 252 -5.98 -1.90 -10.61
N GLY A 253 -7.04 -2.14 -11.36
CA GLY A 253 -7.60 -3.48 -11.46
C GLY A 253 -8.89 -3.53 -12.27
N ASP A 254 -9.37 -4.75 -12.50
CA ASP A 254 -10.61 -5.03 -13.23
C ASP A 254 -11.72 -5.61 -12.32
N LEU A 255 -11.44 -5.73 -11.02
CA LEU A 255 -12.41 -6.17 -10.01
C LEU A 255 -13.59 -5.18 -9.89
N ALA A 256 -14.72 -5.65 -9.34
CA ALA A 256 -15.94 -4.87 -9.21
C ALA A 256 -15.93 -3.92 -8.00
N ALA A 257 -16.54 -2.74 -8.16
CA ALA A 257 -16.81 -1.78 -7.07
C ALA A 257 -15.59 -1.49 -6.16
N PRO A 258 -14.47 -1.00 -6.72
CA PRO A 258 -13.26 -0.73 -5.95
C PRO A 258 -13.48 0.39 -4.94
N ARG A 259 -12.81 0.28 -3.79
CA ARG A 259 -12.73 1.31 -2.75
C ARG A 259 -11.30 1.47 -2.31
N LEU A 260 -10.92 2.71 -2.01
CA LEU A 260 -9.62 3.09 -1.48
C LEU A 260 -9.77 3.65 -0.08
N GLU A 261 -8.88 3.23 0.81
CA GLU A 261 -8.59 3.89 2.08
C GLU A 261 -7.09 4.26 2.08
N ILE A 262 -6.78 5.48 2.52
CA ILE A 262 -5.39 5.95 2.68
C ILE A 262 -5.11 5.98 4.17
N GLU A 263 -4.04 5.31 4.59
CA GLU A 263 -3.65 5.23 5.99
C GLU A 263 -2.33 5.93 6.25
N PRO A 264 -2.29 6.93 7.16
CA PRO A 264 -1.05 7.60 7.52
C PRO A 264 0.01 6.62 8.04
N THR A 265 1.27 6.82 7.64
CA THR A 265 2.42 6.01 8.08
C THR A 265 3.40 6.84 8.91
N THR A 266 4.23 6.17 9.72
CA THR A 266 5.19 6.85 10.61
C THR A 266 6.62 6.72 10.07
N HIS A 267 6.98 5.55 9.57
CA HIS A 267 8.37 5.16 9.31
C HIS A 267 8.75 5.11 7.82
N THR A 268 7.87 5.61 6.95
CA THR A 268 8.10 5.89 5.53
C THR A 268 7.52 7.27 5.20
N ASP A 269 7.92 7.85 4.08
CA ASP A 269 7.39 9.10 3.51
C ASP A 269 6.20 8.87 2.56
N HIS A 270 5.62 7.68 2.60
CA HIS A 270 4.47 7.29 1.79
C HIS A 270 3.35 6.77 2.68
N ASP A 271 2.17 7.38 2.61
CA ASP A 271 1.00 6.81 3.29
C ASP A 271 0.60 5.49 2.62
N ALA A 272 0.04 4.55 3.37
CA ALA A 272 -0.32 3.24 2.85
C ALA A 272 -1.65 3.29 2.09
N LEU A 273 -1.79 2.47 1.06
CA LEU A 273 -3.07 2.29 0.34
C LEU A 273 -3.70 0.96 0.72
N VAL A 274 -4.98 0.99 1.11
CA VAL A 274 -5.79 -0.21 1.28
C VAL A 274 -6.92 -0.20 0.28
N VAL A 275 -6.89 -1.18 -0.63
CA VAL A 275 -7.88 -1.35 -1.69
C VAL A 275 -8.77 -2.52 -1.38
N ARG A 276 -10.08 -2.38 -1.61
CA ARG A 276 -11.06 -3.45 -1.49
C ARG A 276 -11.94 -3.48 -2.73
N ALA A 277 -12.01 -4.61 -3.42
CA ALA A 277 -12.81 -4.77 -4.63
C ALA A 277 -13.43 -6.17 -4.74
N GLY A 278 -14.66 -6.28 -5.23
CA GLY A 278 -15.36 -7.56 -5.37
C GLY A 278 -14.86 -8.38 -6.55
N LEU A 279 -14.71 -9.70 -6.38
CA LEU A 279 -14.45 -10.60 -7.51
C LEU A 279 -15.71 -10.71 -8.37
N ARG A 280 -15.57 -10.46 -9.68
CA ARG A 280 -16.63 -10.72 -10.65
C ARG A 280 -16.91 -12.23 -10.69
N ARG A 281 -18.18 -12.60 -10.83
CA ARG A 281 -18.61 -13.99 -10.90
C ARG A 281 -18.40 -14.56 -12.30
#